data_AF-A0A355QH98-F1
#
_entry.id   AF-A0A355QH98-F1
#
_cell.length_a   1.000
_cell.length_b   1.000
_cell.length_c   1.000
_cell.angle_alpha   90.00
_cell.angle_beta   90.00
_cell.angle_gamma   90.00
#
_symmetry.space_group_name_H-M   'P 1'
#
loop_
_entity.id
_entity.type
_entity.pdbx_description
1 polymer ?
#
loop_
_entity_poly.entity_id
_entity_poly.type
_entity_poly.pdbx_seq_one_letter_code
_entity_poly.pdbx_strand_id
1 'polypeptide(L)'
;GYQPGAGHVGPSLQGIETHFPTARGHEGFVGSGSEIGSGFGNSRSGTGGMPGFGGRTDELDVIGTVVRSRILTPEQIVAIVAYERSL
;
A
#
# COMPACT_ATOMS: atom_id res chain seq x y z
N GLY A 1 -5.15 14.05 21.64
CA GLY A 1 -6.35 13.66 20.87
C GLY A 1 -5.97 13.43 19.43
N TYR A 2 -6.76 12.67 18.67
CA TYR A 2 -6.56 12.49 17.23
C TYR A 2 -6.56 13.86 16.52
N GLN A 3 -5.51 14.13 15.76
CA GLN A 3 -5.42 15.29 14.88
C GLN A 3 -5.52 14.80 13.42
N PRO A 4 -6.56 15.19 12.68
CA PRO A 4 -6.65 14.89 11.25
C PRO A 4 -5.38 15.33 10.52
N GLY A 5 -4.81 14.46 9.71
CA GLY A 5 -3.56 14.74 8.97
C GLY A 5 -2.26 14.60 9.78
N ALA A 6 -2.32 14.36 11.10
CA ALA A 6 -1.15 14.11 11.94
C ALA A 6 -0.88 12.61 12.18
N GLY A 7 -1.26 11.76 11.22
CA GLY A 7 -0.98 10.32 11.29
C GLY A 7 0.53 10.07 11.26
N HIS A 8 1.03 9.21 12.15
CA HIS A 8 2.47 8.93 12.30
C HIS A 8 2.87 7.48 11.96
N VAL A 9 1.92 6.66 11.51
CA VAL A 9 2.14 5.20 11.37
C VAL A 9 2.95 4.87 10.10
N GLY A 10 2.87 5.73 9.08
CA GLY A 10 3.60 5.59 7.83
C GLY A 10 4.65 6.69 7.63
N PRO A 11 5.63 6.47 6.74
CA PRO A 11 6.59 7.50 6.34
C PRO A 11 5.90 8.63 5.58
N SER A 12 6.62 9.76 5.41
CA SER A 12 6.19 10.84 4.55
C SER A 12 6.04 10.37 3.09
N LEU A 13 5.03 10.87 2.40
CA LEU A 13 4.83 10.66 0.96
C LEU A 13 5.64 11.65 0.10
N GLN A 14 6.26 12.67 0.71
CA GLN A 14 7.11 13.59 -0.03
C GLN A 14 8.34 12.86 -0.58
N GLY A 15 8.61 13.03 -1.88
CA GLY A 15 9.73 12.35 -2.55
C GLY A 15 9.55 10.84 -2.69
N ILE A 16 8.30 10.35 -2.70
CA ILE A 16 7.96 8.93 -2.79
C ILE A 16 8.56 8.22 -4.02
N GLU A 17 8.89 8.97 -5.07
CA GLU A 17 9.57 8.45 -6.26
C GLU A 17 10.93 7.83 -5.97
N THR A 18 11.60 8.27 -4.89
CA THR A 18 12.87 7.67 -4.44
C THR A 18 12.68 6.27 -3.87
N HIS A 19 11.50 5.99 -3.30
CA HIS A 19 11.13 4.69 -2.76
C HIS A 19 10.47 3.80 -3.81
N PHE A 20 9.66 4.38 -4.70
CA PHE A 20 9.01 3.71 -5.82
C PHE A 20 9.42 4.38 -7.15
N PRO A 21 10.49 3.89 -7.80
CA PRO A 21 10.99 4.50 -9.04
C PRO A 21 9.97 4.54 -10.17
N THR A 22 8.98 3.63 -10.17
CA THR A 22 7.95 3.54 -11.21
C THR A 22 6.55 3.67 -10.60
N ALA A 23 5.63 4.29 -11.36
CA ALA A 23 4.23 4.38 -10.99
C ALA A 23 3.61 2.98 -10.80
N ARG A 24 3.88 2.04 -11.71
CA ARG A 24 3.41 0.64 -11.61
C ARG A 24 3.88 -0.07 -10.35
N GLY A 25 5.13 0.17 -9.91
CA GLY A 25 5.63 -0.36 -8.65
C GLY A 25 4.91 0.23 -7.45
N HIS A 26 4.57 1.51 -7.51
CA HIS A 26 3.79 2.18 -6.48
C HIS A 26 2.33 1.68 -6.43
N GLU A 27 1.67 1.56 -7.59
CA GLU A 27 0.33 0.99 -7.73
C GLU A 27 0.24 -0.42 -7.17
N GLY A 28 1.25 -1.25 -7.48
CA GLY A 28 1.36 -2.60 -6.94
C GLY A 28 1.40 -2.61 -5.41
N PHE A 29 2.18 -1.70 -4.81
CA PHE A 29 2.29 -1.58 -3.36
C PHE A 29 0.99 -1.11 -2.70
N VAL A 30 0.33 -0.08 -3.25
CA VAL A 30 -0.98 0.39 -2.78
C VAL A 30 -2.03 -0.72 -2.92
N GLY A 31 -1.94 -1.52 -3.98
CA GLY A 31 -2.78 -2.69 -4.21
C GLY A 31 -2.62 -3.76 -3.14
N SER A 32 -1.40 -4.28 -2.97
CA SER A 32 -1.11 -5.42 -2.09
C SER A 32 -1.04 -5.05 -0.61
N GLY A 33 -0.57 -3.83 -0.30
CA GLY A 33 -0.18 -3.40 1.03
C GLY A 33 1.25 -3.83 1.38
N SER A 34 1.65 -3.50 2.61
CA SER A 34 2.90 -3.97 3.20
C SER A 34 2.70 -5.35 3.82
N GLU A 35 3.74 -6.18 3.74
CA GLU A 35 3.82 -7.49 4.40
C GLU A 35 5.07 -7.52 5.30
N ILE A 36 5.01 -8.28 6.39
CA ILE A 36 6.13 -8.41 7.34
C ILE A 36 7.29 -9.12 6.65
N GLY A 37 8.47 -8.49 6.64
CA GLY A 37 9.69 -9.09 6.09
C GLY A 37 9.80 -9.03 4.56
N SER A 38 8.71 -8.75 3.85
CA SER A 38 8.72 -8.51 2.40
C SER A 38 9.06 -7.04 2.11
N GLY A 39 10.15 -6.82 1.37
CA GLY A 39 10.50 -5.49 0.86
C GLY A 39 9.59 -5.07 -0.29
N PHE A 40 9.36 -3.77 -0.45
CA PHE A 40 8.70 -3.19 -1.62
C PHE A 40 9.43 -1.91 -2.03
N GLY A 41 9.56 -1.68 -3.34
CA GLY A 41 10.36 -0.55 -3.85
C GLY A 41 11.84 -0.68 -3.44
N ASN A 42 12.44 0.39 -2.91
CA ASN A 42 13.84 0.39 -2.44
C ASN A 42 14.03 -0.11 -0.98
N SER A 43 12.95 -0.48 -0.28
CA SER A 43 12.98 -0.68 1.17
C SER A 43 13.40 -2.10 1.59
N ARG A 44 14.14 -2.18 2.72
CA ARG A 44 14.78 -3.42 3.21
C ARG A 44 13.83 -4.45 3.83
N SER A 45 12.68 -4.05 4.37
CA SER A 45 11.62 -4.96 4.88
C SER A 45 10.36 -4.17 5.24
N GLY A 46 9.19 -4.64 4.81
CA GLY A 46 7.89 -4.11 5.20
C GLY A 46 7.51 -4.47 6.64
N THR A 47 6.65 -3.66 7.24
CA THR A 47 6.17 -3.83 8.62
C THR A 47 4.82 -4.56 8.70
N GLY A 48 4.15 -4.79 7.57
CA GLY A 48 2.78 -5.31 7.55
C GLY A 48 1.70 -4.29 7.93
N GLY A 49 2.09 -3.07 8.30
CA GLY A 49 1.17 -2.07 8.86
C GLY A 49 0.27 -1.38 7.83
N MET A 50 0.69 -1.33 6.56
CA MET A 50 -0.12 -0.74 5.49
C MET A 50 -1.05 -1.81 4.90
N PRO A 51 -2.38 -1.64 4.94
CA PRO A 51 -3.30 -2.53 4.25
C PRO A 51 -3.18 -2.35 2.73
N GLY A 52 -3.57 -3.38 2.00
CA GLY A 52 -3.73 -3.35 0.55
C GLY A 52 -5.13 -2.90 0.21
N PHE A 53 -5.23 -1.98 -0.75
CA PHE A 53 -6.50 -1.40 -1.16
C PHE A 53 -7.09 -2.07 -2.40
N GLY A 54 -6.25 -2.79 -3.16
CA GLY A 54 -6.69 -3.73 -4.19
C GLY A 54 -7.15 -5.00 -3.50
N GLY A 55 -8.41 -5.39 -3.69
CA GLY A 55 -8.98 -6.57 -3.04
C GLY A 55 -8.05 -7.77 -3.13
N ARG A 56 -7.98 -8.55 -2.05
CA ARG A 56 -7.06 -9.68 -1.93
C ARG A 56 -7.81 -10.95 -1.59
N THR A 57 -7.33 -12.06 -2.12
CA THR A 57 -7.79 -13.38 -1.73
C THR A 57 -6.67 -14.00 -0.93
N ASP A 58 -6.90 -14.21 0.36
CA ASP A 58 -5.93 -14.81 1.25
C ASP A 58 -6.31 -16.28 1.44
N GLU A 59 -5.35 -17.19 1.27
CA GLU A 59 -5.52 -18.58 1.68
C GLU A 59 -5.03 -18.71 3.11
N LEU A 60 -5.95 -18.91 4.05
CA LEU A 60 -5.63 -19.10 5.46
C LEU A 60 -5.72 -20.58 5.82
N ASP A 61 -4.64 -21.15 6.34
CA ASP A 61 -4.53 -22.57 6.72
C ASP A 61 -5.67 -23.09 7.60
N VAL A 62 -6.30 -22.22 8.40
CA VAL A 62 -7.32 -22.60 9.40
C VAL A 62 -8.75 -22.32 8.94
N ILE A 63 -8.95 -21.37 8.03
CA ILE A 63 -10.28 -20.82 7.68
C ILE A 63 -10.61 -21.07 6.19
N GLY A 64 -9.63 -21.51 5.39
CA GLY A 64 -9.76 -21.63 3.93
C GLY A 64 -9.56 -20.29 3.22
N THR A 65 -10.13 -20.17 2.02
CA THR A 65 -9.99 -18.98 1.17
C THR A 65 -10.83 -17.82 1.71
N VAL A 66 -10.19 -16.74 2.15
CA VAL A 66 -10.83 -15.50 2.59
C VAL A 66 -10.70 -14.44 1.51
N VAL A 67 -11.83 -14.09 0.89
CA VAL A 67 -11.91 -12.97 -0.06
C VAL A 67 -12.13 -11.67 0.72
N ARG A 68 -11.14 -10.78 0.66
CA ARG A 68 -11.28 -9.41 1.16
C ARG A 68 -11.70 -8.50 0.03
N SER A 69 -12.89 -7.93 0.18
CA SER A 69 -13.49 -6.99 -0.76
C SER A 69 -12.52 -5.86 -1.08
N ARG A 70 -12.45 -5.53 -2.37
CA ARG A 70 -11.67 -4.41 -2.88
C ARG A 70 -12.16 -3.11 -2.25
N ILE A 71 -11.23 -2.35 -1.65
CA ILE A 71 -11.51 -1.02 -1.09
C ILE A 71 -11.47 0.04 -2.20
N LEU A 72 -10.49 -0.06 -3.11
CA LEU A 72 -10.29 0.85 -4.23
C LEU A 72 -10.23 0.12 -5.57
N THR A 73 -10.91 0.68 -6.58
CA THR A 73 -10.79 0.27 -7.98
C THR A 73 -9.36 0.49 -8.51
N PRO A 74 -8.92 -0.25 -9.55
CA PRO A 74 -7.64 -0.01 -10.21
C PRO A 74 -7.48 1.44 -10.65
N GLU A 75 -8.54 2.05 -11.19
CA GLU A 75 -8.54 3.44 -11.64
C GLU A 75 -8.36 4.41 -10.46
N GLN A 76 -8.97 4.12 -9.31
CA GLN A 76 -8.75 4.90 -8.09
C GLN A 76 -7.32 4.75 -7.56
N ILE A 77 -6.73 3.56 -7.63
CA ILE A 77 -5.33 3.33 -7.24
C ILE A 77 -4.41 4.14 -8.15
N VAL A 78 -4.62 4.12 -9.47
CA VAL A 78 -3.87 4.95 -10.43
C VAL A 78 -4.00 6.44 -10.11
N ALA A 79 -5.21 6.91 -9.80
CA ALA A 79 -5.45 8.32 -9.47
C ALA A 79 -4.74 8.75 -8.18
N ILE A 80 -4.74 7.90 -7.14
CA ILE A 80 -4.02 8.16 -5.89
C ILE A 80 -2.52 8.18 -6.13
N VAL A 81 -1.98 7.20 -6.87
CA VAL A 81 -0.55 7.15 -7.18
C VAL A 81 -0.12 8.38 -7.98
N ALA A 82 -0.93 8.84 -8.94
CA ALA A 82 -0.64 10.07 -9.67
C ALA A 82 -0.59 11.29 -8.74
N TYR A 83 -1.52 11.39 -7.79
CA TYR A 83 -1.52 12.44 -6.78
C TYR A 83 -0.30 12.38 -5.87
N GLU A 84 0.01 11.21 -5.28
CA GLU A 84 1.11 11.04 -4.32
C GLU A 84 2.48 11.32 -4.95
N ARG A 85 2.65 11.03 -6.24
CA ARG A 85 3.88 11.34 -6.98
C ARG A 85 4.02 12.81 -7.38
N SER A 86 2.95 13.60 -7.23
CA SER A 86 2.97 15.05 -7.52
C SER A 86 3.27 15.93 -6.30
N LEU A 87 3.51 15.31 -5.13
CA LEU A 87 3.77 15.97 -3.85
C LEU A 87 5.20 16.48 -3.67
#